data_AF-A0A7I9UW65-F1
#
_entry.id   AF-A0A7I9UW65-F1
#
_cell.length_a   1.000
_cell.length_b   1.000
_cell.length_c   1.000
_cell.angle_alpha   90.00
_cell.angle_beta   90.00
_cell.angle_gamma   90.00
#
_symmetry.space_group_name_H-M   'P 1'
#
loop_
_entity.id
_entity.type
_entity.pdbx_description
1 polymer ?
#
loop_
_entity_poly.entity_id
_entity_poly.type
_entity_poly.pdbx_seq_one_letter_code
_entity_poly.pdbx_strand_id
1 'polypeptide(L)'
;MTGGSYLVTRRIRMDIEPWDRSNLLEQEQIIGREKGSGAPLGQDAEFADPNFAITTGAAPLIPADSHVRLAHPEFNDGVRLLRRGYNFTDGSDGFGHLDAGLFFIAFCRDPGKQFVPMQRKLMLDDALTEYLIPNGSAVFACPPGLSDGQWWGQALFG
;
A
#
# COMPACT_ATOMS: atom_id res chain seq x y z
N MET A 1 9.50 -11.00 21.29
CA MET A 1 9.08 -9.99 20.29
C MET A 1 8.50 -8.71 20.89
N THR A 2 8.23 -8.62 22.20
CA THR A 2 7.88 -7.35 22.86
C THR A 2 8.92 -6.26 22.53
N GLY A 3 8.46 -5.08 22.13
CA GLY A 3 9.33 -3.99 21.66
C GLY A 3 9.85 -4.13 20.22
N GLY A 4 9.54 -5.23 19.53
CA GLY A 4 9.83 -5.44 18.11
C GLY A 4 8.64 -5.20 17.19
N SER A 5 8.78 -5.59 15.93
CA SER A 5 7.75 -5.48 14.88
C SER A 5 7.84 -6.66 13.91
N TYR A 6 6.92 -6.72 12.96
CA TYR A 6 7.00 -7.59 11.80
C TYR A 6 7.02 -6.74 10.54
N LEU A 7 7.94 -7.06 9.65
CA LEU A 7 8.08 -6.45 8.33
C LEU A 7 7.45 -7.37 7.30
N VAL A 8 6.53 -6.85 6.52
CA VAL A 8 6.05 -7.46 5.29
C VAL A 8 6.65 -6.68 4.13
N THR A 9 7.32 -7.37 3.21
CA THR A 9 7.81 -6.76 1.97
C THR A 9 7.20 -7.43 0.76
N ARG A 10 6.90 -6.63 -0.26
CA ARG A 10 6.45 -7.08 -1.58
C ARG A 10 7.18 -6.32 -2.66
N ARG A 11 7.72 -7.03 -3.65
CA ARG A 11 8.10 -6.41 -4.92
C ARG A 11 6.86 -6.38 -5.80
N ILE A 12 6.39 -5.19 -6.14
CA ILE A 12 5.20 -4.97 -6.94
C ILE A 12 5.63 -4.20 -8.18
N ARG A 13 5.71 -4.90 -9.31
CA ARG A 13 5.89 -4.24 -10.61
C ARG A 13 4.58 -3.55 -10.97
N MET A 14 4.67 -2.34 -11.52
CA MET A 14 3.52 -1.66 -12.11
C MET A 14 3.49 -1.92 -13.61
N ASP A 15 2.30 -2.18 -14.14
CA ASP A 15 2.07 -2.16 -15.59
C ASP A 15 1.90 -0.70 -16.02
N ILE A 16 3.03 -0.02 -16.24
CA ILE A 16 3.10 1.44 -16.37
C ILE A 16 2.52 1.89 -17.71
N GLU A 17 2.71 1.13 -18.78
CA GLU A 17 2.28 1.50 -20.11
C GLU A 17 0.74 1.54 -20.23
N PRO A 18 -0.03 0.57 -19.69
CA PRO A 18 -1.48 0.70 -19.57
C PRO A 18 -1.89 1.82 -18.61
N TRP A 19 -1.21 1.96 -17.47
CA TRP A 19 -1.50 3.02 -16.51
C TRP A 19 -1.36 4.40 -17.12
N ASP A 20 -0.29 4.68 -17.86
CA ASP A 20 -0.06 5.99 -18.48
C ASP A 20 -1.00 6.31 -19.64
N ARG A 21 -1.70 5.31 -20.18
CA ARG A 21 -2.75 5.49 -21.21
C ARG A 21 -4.13 5.77 -20.62
N SER A 22 -4.36 5.45 -19.35
CA SER A 22 -5.61 5.80 -18.69
C SER A 22 -5.69 7.31 -18.50
N ASN A 23 -6.91 7.85 -18.53
CA ASN A 23 -7.08 9.29 -18.38
C ASN A 23 -6.90 9.70 -16.91
N LEU A 24 -6.58 10.98 -16.67
CA LEU A 24 -6.30 11.48 -15.31
C LEU A 24 -7.45 11.20 -14.33
N LEU A 25 -8.70 11.43 -14.74
CA LEU A 25 -9.87 11.21 -13.89
C LEU A 25 -9.96 9.76 -13.45
N GLU A 26 -9.71 8.81 -14.35
CA GLU A 26 -9.69 7.39 -14.06
C GLU A 26 -8.57 7.03 -13.06
N GLN A 27 -7.35 7.53 -13.26
CA GLN A 27 -6.24 7.33 -12.31
C GLN A 27 -6.59 7.84 -10.92
N GLU A 28 -7.17 9.04 -10.83
CA GLU A 28 -7.55 9.68 -9.58
C GLU A 28 -8.72 8.95 -8.91
N GLN A 29 -9.68 8.41 -9.67
CA GLN A 29 -10.77 7.57 -9.17
C GLN A 29 -10.27 6.22 -8.63
N ILE A 30 -9.35 5.57 -9.34
CA ILE A 30 -8.73 4.30 -8.91
C ILE A 30 -7.99 4.50 -7.58
N ILE A 31 -7.24 5.59 -7.43
CA ILE A 31 -6.52 5.87 -6.19
C ILE A 31 -7.48 6.39 -5.09
N GLY A 32 -8.45 7.23 -5.44
CA GLY A 32 -9.31 7.97 -4.53
C GLY A 32 -8.71 9.30 -4.04
N ARG A 33 -7.69 9.82 -4.74
CA ARG A 33 -7.01 11.10 -4.46
C ARG A 33 -6.62 11.79 -5.77
N GLU A 34 -6.56 13.12 -5.72
CA GLU A 34 -6.02 13.93 -6.81
C GLU A 34 -4.52 13.70 -6.98
N LYS A 35 -4.05 13.56 -8.22
CA LYS A 35 -2.65 13.28 -8.54
C LYS A 35 -1.75 14.49 -8.33
N GLY A 36 -2.29 15.69 -8.53
CA GLY A 36 -1.55 16.95 -8.42
C GLY A 36 -1.36 17.43 -6.98
N SER A 37 -2.44 17.42 -6.19
CA SER A 37 -2.45 17.93 -4.82
C SER A 37 -2.28 16.84 -3.75
N GLY A 38 -2.57 15.58 -4.10
CA GLY A 38 -2.67 14.48 -3.15
C GLY A 38 -3.92 14.54 -2.27
N ALA A 39 -4.80 15.53 -2.43
CA ALA A 39 -6.02 15.65 -1.64
C ALA A 39 -6.99 14.50 -1.94
N PRO A 40 -7.79 14.02 -0.96
CA PRO A 40 -8.89 13.12 -1.26
C PRO A 40 -9.88 13.79 -2.22
N LEU A 41 -10.52 13.00 -3.09
CA LEU A 41 -11.42 13.55 -4.10
C LEU A 41 -12.54 14.40 -3.48
N GLY A 42 -12.66 15.64 -3.96
CA GLY A 42 -13.61 16.64 -3.45
C GLY A 42 -13.17 17.40 -2.20
N GLN A 43 -11.87 17.35 -1.86
CA GLN A 43 -11.28 18.07 -0.74
C GLN A 43 -10.00 18.80 -1.19
N ASP A 44 -9.56 19.80 -0.45
CA ASP A 44 -8.56 20.76 -0.95
C ASP A 44 -7.11 20.52 -0.47
N ALA A 45 -6.88 19.62 0.49
CA ALA A 45 -5.57 19.44 1.14
C ALA A 45 -5.13 17.98 1.23
N GLU A 46 -3.86 17.71 0.95
CA GLU A 46 -3.25 16.37 1.02
C GLU A 46 -3.54 15.66 2.36
N PHE A 47 -3.40 16.40 3.46
CA PHE A 47 -3.58 15.90 4.82
C PHE A 47 -5.03 15.96 5.34
N ALA A 48 -6.00 16.34 4.50
CA ALA A 48 -7.40 16.22 4.87
C ALA A 48 -7.77 14.74 5.06
N ASP A 49 -8.53 14.46 6.11
CA ASP A 49 -9.11 13.14 6.32
C ASP A 49 -10.12 12.86 5.18
N PRO A 50 -10.01 11.72 4.47
CA PRO A 50 -10.95 11.35 3.42
C PRO A 50 -12.39 11.30 3.94
N ASN A 51 -13.30 12.00 3.29
CA ASN A 51 -14.73 11.93 3.61
C ASN A 51 -15.47 11.00 2.65
N PHE A 52 -15.71 9.75 3.07
CA PHE A 52 -16.38 8.73 2.26
C PHE A 52 -17.90 8.91 2.11
N ALA A 53 -18.49 9.93 2.76
CA ALA A 53 -19.91 10.26 2.65
C ALA A 53 -20.21 11.28 1.55
N ILE A 54 -19.20 11.92 0.95
CA ILE A 54 -19.39 12.86 -0.16
C ILE A 54 -19.84 12.08 -1.41
N THR A 55 -20.88 12.55 -2.07
CA THR A 55 -21.43 11.95 -3.29
C THR A 55 -21.49 12.95 -4.44
N THR A 56 -21.43 12.44 -5.66
CA THR A 56 -21.80 13.14 -6.89
C THR A 56 -22.98 12.41 -7.53
N GLY A 57 -24.18 13.00 -7.39
CA GLY A 57 -25.43 12.32 -7.73
C GLY A 57 -25.62 11.07 -6.86
N ALA A 58 -25.72 9.90 -7.50
CA ALA A 58 -25.94 8.62 -6.82
C ALA A 58 -24.64 7.86 -6.47
N ALA A 59 -23.47 8.33 -6.92
CA ALA A 59 -22.19 7.65 -6.70
C ALA A 59 -21.35 8.36 -5.65
N PRO A 60 -20.58 7.63 -4.81
CA PRO A 60 -19.62 8.26 -3.91
C PRO A 60 -18.51 8.94 -4.70
N LEU A 61 -18.06 10.10 -4.23
CA LEU A 61 -17.01 10.85 -4.91
C LEU A 61 -15.64 10.15 -4.81
N ILE A 62 -15.39 9.48 -3.68
CA ILE A 62 -14.32 8.47 -3.54
C ILE A 62 -14.94 7.10 -3.85
N PRO A 63 -14.61 6.47 -4.99
CA PRO A 63 -15.24 5.21 -5.42
C PRO A 63 -15.17 4.10 -4.38
N ALA A 64 -16.14 3.19 -4.40
CA ALA A 64 -16.24 2.09 -3.44
C ALA A 64 -15.05 1.11 -3.53
N ASP A 65 -14.51 0.97 -4.74
CA ASP A 65 -13.38 0.14 -5.18
C ASP A 65 -12.04 0.91 -5.22
N SER A 66 -12.02 2.19 -4.80
CA SER A 66 -10.78 2.97 -4.77
C SER A 66 -9.79 2.46 -3.73
N HIS A 67 -8.51 2.50 -4.08
CA HIS A 67 -7.42 1.98 -3.24
C HIS A 67 -7.42 2.60 -1.84
N VAL A 68 -7.52 3.93 -1.75
CA VAL A 68 -7.54 4.65 -0.47
C VAL A 68 -8.71 4.21 0.40
N ARG A 69 -9.91 4.03 -0.17
CA ARG A 69 -11.08 3.59 0.59
C ARG A 69 -10.92 2.17 1.10
N LEU A 70 -10.55 1.25 0.22
CA LEU A 70 -10.44 -0.16 0.59
C LEU A 70 -9.32 -0.42 1.60
N ALA A 71 -8.24 0.37 1.56
CA ALA A 71 -7.13 0.31 2.52
C ALA A 71 -7.35 1.16 3.79
N HIS A 72 -8.41 1.97 3.86
CA HIS A 72 -8.62 2.88 4.98
C HIS A 72 -8.97 2.13 6.28
N PRO A 73 -8.49 2.58 7.46
CA PRO A 73 -8.81 1.93 8.75
C PRO A 73 -10.30 1.80 9.04
N GLU A 74 -11.12 2.74 8.57
CA GLU A 74 -12.59 2.70 8.72
C GLU A 74 -13.21 1.43 8.12
N PHE A 75 -12.61 0.89 7.06
CA PHE A 75 -13.07 -0.34 6.40
C PHE A 75 -12.16 -1.54 6.65
N ASN A 76 -11.29 -1.47 7.67
CA ASN A 76 -10.34 -2.52 8.03
C ASN A 76 -10.17 -2.61 9.56
N ASP A 77 -11.25 -2.50 10.34
CA ASP A 77 -11.24 -2.66 11.81
C ASP A 77 -10.19 -1.80 12.55
N GLY A 78 -9.94 -0.59 12.04
CA GLY A 78 -8.95 0.33 12.62
C GLY A 78 -7.49 -0.05 12.33
N VAL A 79 -7.23 -1.06 11.51
CA VAL A 79 -5.88 -1.49 11.14
C VAL A 79 -5.10 -0.35 10.50
N ARG A 80 -3.90 -0.11 11.02
CA ARG A 80 -2.90 0.79 10.44
C ARG A 80 -1.57 0.06 10.27
N LEU A 81 -0.90 0.36 9.16
CA LEU A 81 0.42 -0.13 8.81
C LEU A 81 1.36 1.05 8.64
N LEU A 82 2.60 0.94 9.09
CA LEU A 82 3.63 1.90 8.73
C LEU A 82 4.22 1.50 7.38
N ARG A 83 3.77 2.15 6.31
CA ARG A 83 4.27 1.94 4.95
C ARG A 83 5.55 2.75 4.73
N ARG A 84 6.62 2.11 4.26
CA ARG A 84 7.94 2.71 4.01
C ARG A 84 8.61 2.06 2.78
N GLY A 85 7.88 2.07 1.67
CA GLY A 85 8.36 1.49 0.41
C GLY A 85 9.36 2.39 -0.33
N TYR A 86 9.98 1.81 -1.35
CA TYR A 86 10.92 2.48 -2.26
C TYR A 86 10.54 2.17 -3.70
N ASN A 87 10.66 3.16 -4.59
CA ASN A 87 10.52 2.90 -6.03
C ASN A 87 11.73 2.11 -6.53
N PHE A 88 11.52 1.25 -7.52
CA PHE A 88 12.61 0.59 -8.25
C PHE A 88 12.42 0.75 -9.76
N THR A 89 13.53 0.64 -10.50
CA THR A 89 13.57 0.63 -11.96
C THR A 89 14.78 -0.18 -12.39
N ASP A 90 14.55 -1.42 -12.79
CA ASP A 90 15.59 -2.42 -13.06
C ASP A 90 15.83 -2.63 -14.56
N GLY A 91 15.40 -1.67 -15.39
CA GLY A 91 15.53 -1.70 -16.85
C GLY A 91 14.26 -2.23 -17.52
N SER A 92 14.39 -3.23 -18.39
CA SER A 92 13.26 -3.84 -19.10
C SER A 92 13.09 -5.31 -18.74
N ASP A 93 11.84 -5.77 -18.78
CA ASP A 93 11.44 -7.16 -18.52
C ASP A 93 11.81 -8.17 -19.63
N GLY A 94 12.60 -7.76 -20.63
CA GLY A 94 12.99 -8.59 -21.77
C GLY A 94 11.96 -8.64 -22.91
N PHE A 95 10.76 -8.10 -22.70
CA PHE A 95 9.73 -7.93 -23.74
C PHE A 95 9.55 -6.47 -24.16
N GLY A 96 10.35 -5.57 -23.59
CA GLY A 96 10.34 -4.14 -23.90
C GLY A 96 9.47 -3.31 -22.97
N HIS A 97 8.85 -3.90 -21.95
CA HIS A 97 8.16 -3.15 -20.90
C HIS A 97 9.14 -2.72 -19.81
N LEU A 98 8.81 -1.65 -19.11
CA LEU A 98 9.62 -1.17 -17.98
C LEU A 98 9.49 -2.12 -16.78
N ASP A 99 10.61 -2.63 -16.26
CA ASP A 99 10.62 -3.34 -14.97
C ASP A 99 10.77 -2.32 -13.84
N ALA A 100 9.68 -1.62 -13.55
CA ALA A 100 9.61 -0.61 -12.50
C ALA A 100 8.34 -0.77 -11.67
N GLY A 101 8.37 -0.18 -10.47
CA GLY A 101 7.25 -0.21 -9.56
C GLY A 101 7.67 0.11 -8.13
N LEU A 102 7.01 -0.54 -7.17
CA LEU A 102 7.19 -0.30 -5.75
C LEU A 102 7.75 -1.54 -5.05
N PHE A 103 8.90 -1.38 -4.40
CA PHE A 103 9.35 -2.26 -3.34
C PHE A 103 8.62 -1.85 -2.05
N PHE A 104 7.43 -2.41 -1.87
CA PHE A 104 6.55 -2.11 -0.76
C PHE A 104 7.09 -2.72 0.53
N ILE A 105 7.21 -1.91 1.57
CA ILE A 105 7.59 -2.36 2.92
C ILE A 105 6.53 -1.84 3.88
N ALA A 106 5.99 -2.71 4.72
CA ALA A 106 5.09 -2.35 5.80
C ALA A 106 5.52 -2.97 7.13
N PHE A 107 5.51 -2.16 8.17
CA PHE A 107 5.68 -2.62 9.55
C PHE A 107 4.33 -2.72 10.25
N CYS A 108 4.13 -3.82 10.96
CA CYS A 108 2.94 -4.07 11.77
C CYS A 108 3.26 -4.97 12.96
N ARG A 109 2.33 -5.06 13.91
CA ARG A 109 2.51 -5.87 15.13
C ARG A 109 2.09 -7.32 14.91
N ASP A 110 1.09 -7.55 14.06
CA ASP A 110 0.60 -8.88 13.71
C ASP A 110 0.18 -8.89 12.22
N PRO A 111 1.03 -9.42 11.31
CA PRO A 111 0.69 -9.48 9.89
C PRO A 111 -0.59 -10.28 9.61
N GLY A 112 -0.88 -11.32 10.39
CA GLY A 112 -2.05 -12.17 10.21
C GLY A 112 -3.36 -11.47 10.51
N LYS A 113 -3.34 -10.50 11.44
CA LYS A 113 -4.51 -9.68 11.80
C LYS A 113 -4.56 -8.33 11.11
N GLN A 114 -3.43 -7.82 10.63
CA GLN A 114 -3.34 -6.47 10.07
C GLN A 114 -3.13 -6.50 8.56
N PHE A 115 -2.02 -7.06 8.09
CA PHE A 115 -1.66 -6.99 6.68
C PHE A 115 -2.47 -7.95 5.80
N VAL A 116 -2.55 -9.23 6.20
CA VAL A 116 -3.19 -10.29 5.42
C VAL A 116 -4.67 -10.02 5.12
N PRO A 117 -5.54 -9.64 6.09
CA PRO A 117 -6.95 -9.38 5.78
C PRO A 117 -7.13 -8.17 4.88
N MET A 118 -6.40 -7.08 5.12
CA MET A 118 -6.42 -5.88 4.27
C MET A 118 -5.98 -6.22 2.83
N GLN A 119 -4.88 -6.96 2.67
CA GLN A 119 -4.39 -7.36 1.36
C GLN A 119 -5.37 -8.28 0.61
N ARG A 120 -6.07 -9.18 1.32
CA ARG A 120 -7.11 -10.03 0.72
C ARG A 120 -8.26 -9.22 0.16
N LYS A 121 -8.72 -8.22 0.91
CA LYS A 121 -9.74 -7.28 0.46
C LYS A 121 -9.30 -6.52 -0.80
N LEU A 122 -8.07 -5.97 -0.78
CA LEU A 122 -7.53 -5.28 -1.94
C LEU A 122 -7.46 -6.18 -3.18
N MET A 123 -6.99 -7.43 -3.04
CA MET A 123 -6.91 -8.35 -4.19
C MET A 123 -8.26 -8.68 -4.83
N LEU A 124 -9.37 -8.54 -4.10
CA LEU A 124 -10.71 -8.87 -4.60
C LEU A 124 -11.40 -7.66 -5.22
N ASP A 125 -11.27 -6.50 -4.60
CA ASP A 125 -12.16 -5.35 -4.87
C ASP A 125 -11.40 -4.10 -5.35
N ASP A 126 -10.07 -4.05 -5.29
CA ASP A 126 -9.29 -2.83 -5.60
C ASP A 126 -9.04 -2.67 -7.09
N ALA A 127 -9.55 -1.57 -7.65
CA ALA A 127 -9.36 -1.19 -9.05
C ALA A 127 -7.87 -1.03 -9.42
N LEU A 128 -7.01 -0.67 -8.46
CA LEU A 128 -5.58 -0.54 -8.72
C LEU A 128 -4.93 -1.91 -9.04
N THR A 129 -5.52 -3.02 -8.58
CA THR A 129 -4.97 -4.37 -8.78
C THR A 129 -4.78 -4.71 -10.26
N GLU A 130 -5.57 -4.14 -11.16
CA GLU A 130 -5.42 -4.30 -12.62
C GLU A 130 -4.04 -3.87 -13.13
N TYR A 131 -3.41 -2.90 -12.46
CA TYR A 131 -2.14 -2.31 -12.86
C TYR A 131 -0.94 -2.83 -12.04
N LEU A 132 -1.17 -3.77 -11.12
CA LEU A 132 -0.15 -4.26 -10.19
C LEU A 132 0.18 -5.72 -10.46
N ILE A 133 1.49 -6.00 -10.55
CA ILE A 133 2.02 -7.35 -10.75
C ILE A 133 2.97 -7.66 -9.58
N PRO A 134 2.45 -8.21 -8.46
CA PRO A 134 3.28 -8.63 -7.36
C PRO A 134 4.12 -9.85 -7.77
N ASN A 135 5.44 -9.71 -7.76
CA ASN A 135 6.36 -10.76 -8.19
C ASN A 135 7.41 -11.14 -7.14
N GLY A 136 7.30 -10.60 -5.93
CA GLY A 136 8.07 -11.02 -4.76
C GLY A 136 7.33 -10.75 -3.46
N SER A 137 7.53 -11.60 -2.45
CA SER A 137 6.92 -11.45 -1.13
C SER A 137 7.79 -12.09 -0.06
N ALA A 138 7.90 -11.44 1.10
CA ALA A 138 8.52 -12.03 2.28
C ALA A 138 7.98 -11.39 3.57
N VAL A 139 8.07 -12.14 4.67
CA VAL A 139 7.72 -11.68 6.01
C VAL A 139 8.89 -11.95 6.94
N PHE A 140 9.28 -10.94 7.72
CA PHE A 140 10.39 -11.02 8.66
C PHE A 140 9.96 -10.56 10.04
N ALA A 141 10.47 -11.22 11.09
CA ALA A 141 10.41 -10.69 12.44
C ALA A 141 11.53 -9.66 12.63
N CYS A 142 11.19 -8.47 13.11
CA CYS A 142 12.13 -7.42 13.46
C CYS A 142 12.24 -7.36 14.99
N PRO A 143 13.32 -7.89 15.60
CA PRO A 143 13.50 -7.87 17.05
C PRO A 143 13.53 -6.43 17.61
N PRO A 144 13.32 -6.24 18.92
CA PRO A 144 13.52 -4.94 19.55
C PRO A 144 14.96 -4.44 19.35
N GLY A 145 15.15 -3.14 19.54
CA GLY A 145 16.49 -2.53 19.57
C GLY A 145 17.36 -3.10 20.69
N LEU A 146 18.67 -2.96 20.53
CA LEU A 146 19.67 -3.48 21.46
C LEU A 146 19.89 -2.53 22.64
N SER A 147 20.10 -3.10 23.83
CA SER A 147 20.72 -2.39 24.95
C SER A 147 22.25 -2.48 24.89
N ASP A 148 22.93 -1.66 25.67
CA ASP A 148 24.40 -1.69 25.78
C ASP A 148 24.91 -3.09 26.11
N GLY A 149 25.92 -3.54 25.35
CA GLY A 149 26.51 -4.88 25.48
C GLY A 149 25.71 -6.02 24.84
N GLN A 150 24.56 -5.76 24.21
CA GLN A 150 23.78 -6.77 23.50
C GLN A 150 24.13 -6.87 22.01
N TRP A 151 23.77 -7.99 21.38
CA TRP A 151 23.92 -8.24 19.94
C TRP A 151 22.62 -8.69 19.25
N TRP A 152 22.53 -8.49 17.93
CA TRP A 152 21.34 -8.81 17.15
C TRP A 152 21.06 -10.31 17.09
N GLY A 153 19.92 -10.73 17.64
CA GLY A 153 19.54 -12.14 17.72
C GLY A 153 19.84 -12.79 19.07
N GLN A 154 20.49 -12.08 20.01
CA GLN A 154 20.78 -12.58 21.35
C GLN A 154 19.53 -13.08 22.08
N ALA A 155 18.42 -12.34 22.01
CA ALA A 155 17.17 -12.73 22.67
C ALA A 155 16.49 -13.98 22.06
N LEU A 156 16.98 -14.47 20.91
CA LEU A 156 16.42 -15.63 20.21
C LEU A 156 17.37 -16.83 20.21
N PHE A 157 18.68 -16.59 20.10
CA PHE A 157 19.70 -17.63 19.90
C PHE A 157 20.71 -17.74 21.05
N GLY A 158 20.69 -16.81 22.01
CA GLY A 158 21.60 -16.79 23.16
C GLY A 158 21.14 -17.65 24.32
#